data_AF-A0A7S4CKA3-F1
#
_entry.id   AF-A0A7S4CKA3-F1
#
_cell.length_a   1.000
_cell.length_b   1.000
_cell.length_c   1.000
_cell.angle_alpha   90.00
_cell.angle_beta   90.00
_cell.angle_gamma   90.00
#
_symmetry.space_group_name_H-M   'P 1'
#
loop_
_entity.id
_entity.type
_entity.pdbx_description
1 polymer ?
#
loop_
_entity_poly.entity_id
_entity_poly.type
_entity_poly.pdbx_seq_one_letter_code
_entity_poly.pdbx_strand_id
1 'polypeptide(L)'
;ICMDFPASSLTTCDTPPPELLPGLRLSEAVSVTRTDFDLLVEVDDPQVLRQMVPDLATLGKIATRGIIVTCLAEPGKGCDFLSRFFGPAAGIPEDPVTGSAHC
;
A
#
# COMPACT_ATOMS: atom_id res chain seq x y z
N ILE A 1 1.80 -23.22 -2.84
CA ILE A 1 0.42 -23.32 -3.40
C ILE A 1 0.16 -22.01 -4.15
N CYS A 2 -0.43 -22.01 -5.36
CA CYS A 2 -0.62 -20.75 -6.13
C CYS A 2 -1.88 -20.06 -5.62
N MET A 3 -1.73 -18.88 -5.02
CA MET A 3 -2.85 -18.05 -4.56
C MET A 3 -3.39 -17.28 -5.77
N ASP A 4 -4.51 -17.75 -6.33
CA ASP A 4 -5.33 -16.97 -7.26
C ASP A 4 -5.99 -15.84 -6.48
N PHE A 5 -5.33 -14.68 -6.45
CA PHE A 5 -6.00 -13.45 -6.05
C PHE A 5 -6.90 -13.02 -7.19
N PRO A 6 -8.21 -12.82 -6.97
CA PRO A 6 -9.07 -12.27 -8.01
C PRO A 6 -8.51 -10.91 -8.39
N ALA A 7 -8.19 -10.73 -9.67
CA ALA A 7 -7.88 -9.43 -10.24
C ALA A 7 -9.15 -8.58 -10.16
N SER A 8 -9.40 -7.97 -9.00
CA SER A 8 -10.40 -6.93 -8.85
C SER A 8 -10.12 -5.87 -9.90
N SER A 9 -11.16 -5.37 -10.55
CA SER A 9 -11.05 -4.33 -11.58
C SER A 9 -10.27 -3.13 -11.05
N LEU A 10 -8.99 -3.07 -11.41
CA LEU A 10 -8.08 -1.99 -11.04
C LEU A 10 -8.53 -0.75 -11.81
N THR A 11 -9.10 0.22 -11.10
CA THR A 11 -9.41 1.51 -11.70
C THR A 11 -8.30 2.47 -11.31
N THR A 12 -7.52 2.89 -12.30
CA THR A 12 -6.49 3.91 -12.12
C THR A 12 -7.15 5.13 -11.49
N CYS A 13 -6.61 5.59 -10.36
CA CYS A 13 -7.16 6.74 -9.67
C CYS A 13 -6.40 7.98 -10.15
N ASP A 14 -6.92 8.62 -11.20
CA ASP A 14 -6.30 9.83 -11.78
C ASP A 14 -6.26 11.00 -10.78
N THR A 15 -7.12 10.96 -9.75
CA THR A 15 -7.21 11.96 -8.69
C THR A 15 -7.17 11.28 -7.31
N PRO A 16 -5.97 10.99 -6.78
CA PRO A 16 -5.85 10.45 -5.43
C PRO A 16 -6.33 11.47 -4.39
N PRO A 17 -6.82 11.02 -3.22
CA PRO A 17 -7.14 11.92 -2.11
C PRO A 17 -5.92 12.78 -1.75
N PRO A 18 -6.09 14.10 -1.54
CA PRO A 18 -4.96 14.99 -1.24
C PRO A 18 -4.25 14.65 0.07
N GLU A 19 -4.90 13.92 0.98
CA GLU A 19 -4.34 13.44 2.24
C GLU A 19 -3.46 12.20 2.09
N LEU A 20 -3.48 11.51 0.94
CA LEU A 20 -2.80 10.23 0.75
C LEU A 20 -1.27 10.36 0.83
N LEU A 21 -0.68 11.21 -0.01
CA LEU A 21 0.77 11.39 -0.04
C LEU A 21 1.32 12.00 1.27
N PRO A 22 0.72 13.07 1.84
CA PRO A 22 1.15 13.59 3.14
C PRO A 22 0.99 12.57 4.26
N GLY A 23 -0.10 11.79 4.24
CA GLY A 23 -0.36 10.75 5.24
C GLY A 23 0.61 9.57 5.13
N LEU A 24 1.08 9.21 3.93
CA LEU A 24 2.15 8.22 3.74
C LEU A 24 3.56 8.81 3.91
N ARG A 25 3.66 10.12 4.11
CA ARG A 25 4.93 10.88 4.12
C ARG A 25 5.75 10.65 2.85
N LEU A 26 5.05 10.56 1.72
CA LEU A 26 5.63 10.41 0.39
C LEU A 26 5.60 11.76 -0.34
N SER A 27 6.67 12.06 -1.08
CA SER A 27 6.69 13.19 -2.00
C SER A 27 5.91 12.89 -3.28
N GLU A 28 6.05 11.65 -3.78
CA GLU A 28 5.42 11.17 -4.99
C GLU A 28 5.11 9.68 -4.88
N ALA A 29 4.18 9.21 -5.71
CA ALA A 29 3.88 7.81 -5.91
C ALA A 29 3.99 7.50 -7.41
N VAL A 30 4.47 6.31 -7.74
CA VAL A 30 4.58 5.83 -9.13
C VAL A 30 3.21 5.70 -9.74
N SER A 31 2.30 5.07 -9.00
CA SER A 31 0.91 4.92 -9.40
C SER A 31 0.01 4.87 -8.17
N VAL A 32 -1.22 5.34 -8.32
CA VAL A 32 -2.28 5.17 -7.31
C VAL A 32 -3.48 4.55 -7.98
N THR A 33 -3.89 3.40 -7.45
CA THR A 33 -5.05 2.65 -7.92
C THR A 33 -6.06 2.55 -6.80
N ARG A 34 -7.34 2.70 -7.13
CA ARG A 34 -8.42 2.54 -6.16
C ARG A 34 -9.24 1.32 -6.52
N THR A 35 -9.46 0.47 -5.52
CA THR A 35 -10.43 -0.62 -5.58
C THR A 35 -11.71 -0.22 -4.84
N ASP A 36 -12.72 -1.07 -4.86
CA ASP A 36 -13.99 -0.84 -4.15
C ASP A 36 -13.80 -0.65 -2.64
N PHE A 37 -12.71 -1.19 -2.09
CA PHE A 37 -12.45 -1.20 -0.65
C PHE A 37 -11.17 -0.46 -0.28
N ASP A 38 -10.08 -0.69 -1.01
CA ASP A 38 -8.72 -0.31 -0.62
C ASP A 38 -8.05 0.60 -1.67
N LEU A 39 -7.11 1.43 -1.22
CA LEU A 39 -6.19 2.19 -2.08
C LEU A 39 -4.87 1.44 -2.23
N LEU A 40 -4.39 1.26 -3.44
CA LEU A 40 -3.09 0.69 -3.76
C LEU A 40 -2.16 1.81 -4.24
N VAL A 41 -1.03 1.97 -3.57
CA VAL A 41 -0.01 2.98 -3.86
C VAL A 41 1.28 2.27 -4.24
N GLU A 42 1.77 2.52 -5.44
CA GLU A 42 3.05 2.00 -5.90
C GLU A 42 4.16 3.02 -5.63
N VAL A 43 5.27 2.54 -5.06
CA VAL A 43 6.50 3.31 -4.89
C VAL A 43 7.65 2.60 -5.60
N ASP A 44 8.64 3.36 -6.03
CA ASP A 44 9.82 2.87 -6.76
C ASP A 44 10.91 2.34 -5.83
N ASP A 45 11.00 2.86 -4.60
CA ASP A 45 12.05 2.52 -3.66
C ASP A 45 11.57 1.59 -2.51
N PRO A 46 12.09 0.35 -2.42
CA PRO A 46 11.82 -0.54 -1.30
C PRO A 46 12.38 -0.05 0.04
N GLN A 47 13.38 0.83 0.06
CA GLN A 47 13.85 1.48 1.29
C GLN A 47 12.81 2.46 1.84
N VAL A 48 12.16 3.22 0.97
CA VAL A 48 11.03 4.07 1.33
C VAL A 48 9.94 3.22 1.96
N LEU A 49 9.55 2.11 1.33
CA LEU A 49 8.55 1.21 1.89
C LEU A 49 8.96 0.66 3.27
N ARG A 50 10.23 0.29 3.48
CA ARG A 50 10.74 -0.23 4.77
C ARG A 50 10.81 0.81 5.89
N GLN A 51 11.15 2.06 5.56
CA GLN A 51 11.34 3.14 6.54
C GLN A 51 10.08 4.00 6.71
N MET A 52 9.04 3.74 5.92
CA MET A 52 7.81 4.51 5.95
C MET A 52 7.11 4.42 7.31
N VAL A 53 6.78 5.59 7.86
CA VAL A 53 6.00 5.75 9.08
C VAL A 53 4.77 6.58 8.72
N PRO A 54 3.62 5.94 8.44
CA PRO A 54 2.42 6.65 8.03
C PRO A 54 1.85 7.48 9.18
N ASP A 55 1.34 8.66 8.85
CA ASP A 55 0.47 9.45 9.72
C ASP A 55 -0.98 8.94 9.61
N LEU A 56 -1.32 8.00 10.48
CA LEU A 56 -2.64 7.40 10.56
C LEU A 56 -3.75 8.43 10.82
N ALA A 57 -3.46 9.56 11.48
CA ALA A 57 -4.45 10.59 11.73
C ALA A 57 -4.83 11.33 10.44
N THR A 58 -3.85 11.57 9.56
CA THR A 58 -4.10 12.13 8.23
C THR A 58 -4.75 11.10 7.31
N LEU A 59 -4.29 9.85 7.32
CA LEU A 59 -4.87 8.78 6.51
C LEU A 59 -6.29 8.40 6.94
N GLY A 60 -6.64 8.57 8.22
CA GLY A 60 -7.99 8.32 8.74
C GLY A 60 -9.06 9.27 8.18
N LYS A 61 -8.66 10.36 7.52
CA LYS A 61 -9.58 11.25 6.79
C LYS A 61 -10.03 10.65 5.45
N ILE A 62 -9.30 9.67 4.94
CA ILE A 62 -9.61 9.02 3.67
C ILE A 62 -10.68 7.96 3.92
N ALA A 63 -11.82 8.08 3.25
CA ALA A 63 -12.91 7.10 3.31
C ALA A 63 -12.53 5.83 2.51
N THR A 64 -11.67 5.00 3.08
CA THR A 64 -11.24 3.70 2.54
C THR A 64 -11.11 2.68 3.67
N ARG A 65 -11.24 1.40 3.33
CA ARG A 65 -11.01 0.30 4.28
C ARG A 65 -9.54 0.23 4.69
N GLY A 66 -8.65 0.38 3.73
CA GLY A 66 -7.22 0.24 3.93
C GLY A 66 -6.40 0.82 2.78
N ILE A 67 -5.13 1.03 3.06
CA ILE A 67 -4.16 1.59 2.13
C ILE A 67 -3.02 0.58 2.03
N ILE A 68 -2.83 0.04 0.84
CA ILE A 68 -1.76 -0.87 0.49
C ILE A 68 -0.67 -0.05 -0.19
N VAL A 69 0.56 -0.12 0.32
CA VAL A 69 1.73 0.44 -0.36
C VAL A 69 2.58 -0.72 -0.86
N THR A 70 2.94 -0.72 -2.13
CA THR A 70 3.68 -1.80 -2.79
C THR A 70 4.86 -1.26 -3.58
N CYS A 71 5.91 -2.06 -3.74
CA CYS A 71 7.03 -1.77 -4.62
C CYS A 71 7.65 -3.04 -5.18
N LEU A 72 8.40 -2.90 -6.28
CA LEU A 72 9.24 -3.99 -6.78
C LEU A 72 10.37 -4.28 -5.79
N ALA A 73 10.62 -5.56 -5.56
CA ALA A 73 11.74 -5.98 -4.73
C ALA A 73 13.07 -5.78 -5.49
N GLU A 74 14.15 -5.52 -4.74
CA GLU A 74 15.49 -5.47 -5.32
C GLU A 74 15.85 -6.82 -5.99
N PRO A 75 16.40 -6.81 -7.21
CA PRO A 75 16.81 -8.02 -7.91
C PRO A 75 17.74 -8.87 -7.03
N GLY A 76 17.42 -10.16 -6.89
CA GLY A 76 18.24 -11.10 -6.11
C GLY A 76 17.89 -11.23 -4.63
N LYS A 77 16.82 -10.57 -4.13
CA LYS A 77 16.33 -10.76 -2.75
C LYS A 77 15.31 -11.90 -2.57
N GLY A 78 14.99 -12.66 -3.62
CA GLY A 78 14.16 -13.86 -3.55
C GLY A 78 12.65 -13.61 -3.39
N CYS A 79 12.21 -12.35 -3.48
CA CYS A 79 10.80 -11.96 -3.59
C CYS A 79 10.65 -11.08 -4.82
N ASP A 80 9.46 -11.09 -5.45
CA ASP A 80 9.19 -10.31 -6.67
C ASP A 80 8.71 -8.88 -6.35
N PHE A 81 8.03 -8.70 -5.21
CA PHE A 81 7.52 -7.41 -4.74
C PHE A 81 7.46 -7.39 -3.20
N LEU A 82 7.40 -6.18 -2.64
CA LEU A 82 7.15 -5.95 -1.22
C LEU A 82 5.87 -5.15 -1.08
N SER A 83 5.05 -5.45 -0.07
CA SER A 83 3.83 -4.69 0.22
C SER A 83 3.59 -4.53 1.73
N ARG A 84 3.03 -3.39 2.12
CA ARG A 84 2.57 -3.07 3.47
C ARG A 84 1.10 -2.63 3.42
N PHE A 85 0.32 -3.06 4.40
CA PHE A 85 -1.08 -2.68 4.54
C PHE A 85 -1.28 -1.81 5.77
N PHE A 86 -1.99 -0.70 5.60
CA PHE A 86 -2.36 0.23 6.65
C PHE A 86 -3.88 0.32 6.74
N GLY A 87 -4.44 0.10 7.93
CA GLY A 87 -5.87 0.19 8.18
C GLY A 87 -6.21 1.42 9.03
N PRO A 88 -6.13 2.65 8.49
CA PRO A 88 -6.29 3.87 9.28
C PRO A 88 -7.69 3.98 9.89
N ALA A 89 -8.74 3.53 9.18
CA ALA A 89 -10.11 3.48 9.67
C ALA A 89 -10.31 2.48 10.82
N ALA A 90 -9.49 1.44 10.88
CA ALA A 90 -9.51 0.44 11.94
C ALA A 90 -8.55 0.80 13.11
N GLY A 91 -7.81 1.91 13.01
CA GLY A 91 -6.78 2.29 13.98
C GLY A 91 -5.63 1.28 14.05
N ILE A 92 -5.46 0.44 13.02
CA ILE A 92 -4.42 -0.59 12.96
C ILE A 92 -3.15 0.09 12.45
N PRO A 93 -2.12 0.26 13.30
CA PRO A 93 -0.95 1.05 12.95
C PRO A 93 -0.09 0.39 11.88
N GLU A 94 -0.04 -0.93 11.87
CA GLU A 94 0.63 -1.76 10.88
C GLU A 94 0.29 -3.22 11.22
N ASP A 95 -0.03 -4.04 10.21
CA ASP A 95 0.08 -5.49 10.38
C ASP A 95 1.53 -5.88 10.04
N PRO A 96 2.36 -6.29 11.03
CA PRO A 96 3.74 -6.69 10.78
C PRO A 96 3.86 -7.99 9.95
N VAL A 97 2.76 -8.60 9.53
CA VAL A 97 2.75 -9.84 8.75
C VAL A 97 1.99 -9.70 7.42
N THR A 98 2.68 -9.20 6.40
CA THR A 98 2.54 -9.76 5.03
C THR A 98 3.62 -10.82 4.75
N GLY A 99 3.99 -11.58 5.79
CA GLY A 99 4.66 -12.88 5.69
C GLY A 99 3.69 -14.07 5.66
N SER A 100 2.41 -13.86 5.36
CA SER A 100 1.38 -14.91 5.33
C SER A 100 1.05 -15.45 3.94
N ALA A 101 1.83 -15.09 2.91
CA ALA A 101 1.76 -15.69 1.57
C ALA A 101 2.97 -16.59 1.26
N HIS A 102 3.53 -17.28 2.26
CA HIS A 102 4.50 -18.35 2.02
C HIS A 102 4.03 -19.68 2.63
N CYS A 103 3.20 -20.39 1.85
CA CYS A 103 3.30 -21.83 1.63
C CYS A 103 2.68 -22.25 0.29
#